data_AF-A0AAU4EE81-F1
#
_entry.id   AF-A0AAU4EE81-F1
#
_cell.length_a   1.000
_cell.length_b   1.000
_cell.length_c   1.000
_cell.angle_alpha   90.00
_cell.angle_beta   90.00
_cell.angle_gamma   90.00
#
_symmetry.space_group_name_H-M   'P 1'
#
loop_
_entity.id
_entity.type
_entity.pdbx_description
1 polymer ?
#
loop_
_entity_poly.entity_id
_entity_poly.type
_entity_poly.pdbx_seq_one_letter_code
_entity_poly.pdbx_strand_id
1 'polypeptide(L)'
;MTEDAGQARVCEYRRCGAALPPAVGRGSRARFCQDGKTWGRRNLNCRDAEAVLADAESLRESDTQLDDTAVTALAGQVDRVLEPARGLVETLTTLRHQLDAATTAALAERDAALAEADEHRLQRGRADAEAAQAREVAEDAAQQAAVAEKEKTAATRERDQERAVRKAAVQEQQRAEGQLAAVRDELARVAERAESATALAGERATTIATLTTELAATRTVLEDERGRGQDASVRAAAATARAEAAETRAEAVSQKLDAAREEHAKARQEAADRAQADAERLRAGFDQRFAEAQLSHEQTVRSMHETTTHLGAELRATTARADAADHRLSQVRVALKDHEGLETLKQLLDQGAERA
;
A
#
# COMPACT_ATOMS: atom_id res chain seq x y z
N MET A 1 -171.73 -42.01 113.44
CA MET A 1 -171.03 -42.98 114.32
C MET A 1 -170.89 -44.24 113.47
N THR A 2 -169.75 -44.65 112.94
CA THR A 2 -168.33 -44.60 113.32
C THR A 2 -167.50 -44.54 112.03
N GLU A 3 -166.84 -43.42 111.71
CA GLU A 3 -165.38 -43.25 111.69
C GLU A 3 -164.58 -44.29 110.86
N ASP A 4 -164.74 -44.24 109.53
CA ASP A 4 -163.80 -44.75 108.53
C ASP A 4 -162.57 -43.82 108.48
N ALA A 5 -161.57 -44.06 109.33
CA ALA A 5 -160.38 -43.24 109.40
C ALA A 5 -159.13 -44.03 109.00
N GLY A 6 -158.58 -43.73 107.82
CA GLY A 6 -157.17 -43.96 107.55
C GLY A 6 -156.77 -44.69 106.27
N GLN A 7 -157.61 -44.82 105.23
CA GLN A 7 -157.08 -45.23 103.92
C GLN A 7 -156.21 -44.09 103.35
N ALA A 8 -154.90 -44.35 103.24
CA ALA A 8 -153.94 -43.46 102.62
C ALA A 8 -154.35 -43.18 101.18
N ARG A 9 -154.81 -41.94 100.91
CA ARG A 9 -155.12 -41.50 99.54
C ARG A 9 -153.80 -41.43 98.78
N VAL A 10 -153.74 -41.96 97.58
CA VAL A 10 -152.56 -41.87 96.71
C VAL A 10 -152.84 -40.97 95.52
N CYS A 11 -151.79 -40.36 94.98
CA CYS A 11 -151.82 -39.49 93.80
C CYS A 11 -152.53 -40.18 92.63
N GLU A 12 -153.49 -39.49 91.99
CA GLU A 12 -154.25 -40.03 90.84
C GLU A 12 -153.36 -40.36 89.64
N TYR A 13 -152.17 -39.76 89.50
CA TYR A 13 -151.21 -40.19 88.48
C TYR A 13 -150.67 -41.59 88.83
N ARG A 14 -151.13 -42.59 88.08
CA ARG A 14 -150.98 -44.02 88.42
C ARG A 14 -149.53 -44.46 88.63
N ARG A 15 -148.58 -43.75 88.00
CA ARG A 15 -147.13 -44.04 88.11
C ARG A 15 -146.42 -43.28 89.23
N CYS A 16 -147.02 -42.27 89.86
CA CYS A 16 -146.39 -41.60 91.01
C CYS A 16 -146.60 -42.38 92.30
N GLY A 17 -147.82 -42.88 92.54
CA GLY A 17 -148.16 -43.66 93.73
C GLY A 17 -147.91 -42.96 95.08
N ALA A 18 -147.63 -41.66 95.10
CA ALA A 18 -147.31 -40.91 96.31
C ALA A 18 -148.54 -40.76 97.21
N ALA A 19 -148.37 -41.03 98.51
CA ALA A 19 -149.43 -40.86 99.50
C ALA A 19 -149.75 -39.37 99.71
N LEU A 20 -150.96 -38.97 99.33
CA LEU A 20 -151.53 -37.65 99.53
C LEU A 20 -151.84 -37.44 101.03
N PRO A 21 -151.54 -36.26 101.59
CA PRO A 21 -151.79 -35.98 103.00
C PRO A 21 -153.28 -36.13 103.35
N PRO A 22 -153.60 -36.67 104.54
CA PRO A 22 -154.98 -36.94 104.94
C PRO A 22 -155.79 -35.65 104.94
N ALA A 23 -156.96 -35.68 104.29
CA ALA A 23 -157.79 -34.50 104.04
C ALA A 23 -158.43 -33.98 105.34
N VAL A 24 -157.79 -33.01 105.99
CA VAL A 24 -158.34 -32.24 107.11
C VAL A 24 -159.10 -31.03 106.56
N GLY A 25 -160.44 -31.12 106.53
CA GLY A 25 -161.31 -29.98 106.21
C GLY A 25 -162.30 -30.21 105.07
N ARG A 26 -163.39 -29.45 105.09
CA ARG A 26 -164.58 -29.58 104.20
C ARG A 26 -164.40 -28.91 102.81
N GLY A 27 -163.15 -28.71 102.35
CA GLY A 27 -162.85 -27.98 101.11
C GLY A 27 -161.72 -28.62 100.28
N SER A 28 -161.90 -28.63 98.95
CA SER A 28 -160.99 -29.02 97.86
C SER A 28 -159.92 -30.09 98.19
N ARG A 29 -160.26 -31.35 97.96
CA ARG A 29 -159.34 -32.50 98.06
C ARG A 29 -158.37 -32.51 96.88
N ALA A 30 -157.08 -32.28 97.11
CA ALA A 30 -156.05 -32.45 96.07
C ALA A 30 -156.07 -33.90 95.54
N ARG A 31 -155.99 -34.03 94.20
CA ARG A 31 -156.01 -35.30 93.47
C ARG A 31 -154.62 -35.77 93.03
N PHE A 32 -153.70 -34.83 92.82
CA PHE A 32 -152.31 -35.08 92.43
C PHE A 32 -151.34 -34.55 93.49
N CYS A 33 -150.22 -35.24 93.70
CA CYS A 33 -149.20 -34.79 94.64
C CYS A 33 -148.49 -33.54 94.10
N GLN A 34 -148.16 -32.58 94.97
CA GLN A 34 -147.41 -31.38 94.61
C GLN A 34 -145.90 -31.52 94.90
N ASP A 35 -145.41 -32.76 94.99
CA ASP A 35 -144.06 -33.13 95.41
C ASP A 35 -142.93 -32.68 94.45
N GLY A 36 -143.23 -31.82 93.46
CA GLY A 36 -142.25 -31.30 92.50
C GLY A 36 -141.65 -32.35 91.54
N LYS A 37 -142.10 -33.61 91.60
CA LYS A 37 -141.64 -34.69 90.73
C LYS A 37 -142.07 -34.43 89.30
N THR A 38 -141.12 -34.56 88.38
CA THR A 38 -141.32 -34.32 86.96
C THR A 38 -141.09 -35.60 86.15
N TRP A 39 -141.87 -35.78 85.09
CA TRP A 39 -141.93 -37.00 84.30
C TRP A 39 -141.59 -36.73 82.83
N GLY A 40 -140.73 -37.57 82.25
CA GLY A 40 -140.31 -37.50 80.85
C GLY A 40 -139.33 -36.36 80.51
N ARG A 41 -138.85 -36.30 79.25
CA ARG A 41 -137.84 -35.31 78.79
C ARG A 41 -138.30 -33.84 78.84
N ARG A 42 -139.61 -33.60 79.01
CA ARG A 42 -140.21 -32.25 79.12
C ARG A 42 -140.54 -31.85 80.56
N ASN A 43 -140.12 -32.65 81.54
CA ASN A 43 -140.30 -32.37 82.97
C ASN A 43 -141.77 -32.09 83.39
N LEU A 44 -142.72 -32.94 82.97
CA LEU A 44 -144.15 -32.75 83.26
C LEU A 44 -144.48 -33.04 84.72
N ASN A 45 -145.29 -32.21 85.40
CA ASN A 45 -145.74 -32.50 86.76
C ASN A 45 -146.77 -33.67 86.77
N CYS A 46 -147.08 -34.25 87.93
CA CYS A 46 -147.99 -35.39 88.02
C CYS A 46 -149.38 -35.14 87.40
N ARG A 47 -149.89 -33.90 87.42
CA ARG A 47 -151.17 -33.55 86.80
C ARG A 47 -151.05 -33.57 85.27
N ASP A 48 -150.00 -32.95 84.73
CA ASP A 48 -149.76 -32.87 83.29
C ASP A 48 -149.35 -34.23 82.72
N ALA A 49 -148.64 -35.04 83.50
CA ALA A 49 -148.29 -36.40 83.11
C ALA A 49 -149.51 -37.32 83.06
N GLU A 50 -150.47 -37.21 83.99
CA GLU A 50 -151.75 -37.92 83.88
C GLU A 50 -152.58 -37.37 82.73
N ALA A 51 -152.56 -36.06 82.46
CA ALA A 51 -153.24 -35.50 81.30
C ALA A 51 -152.66 -36.03 79.98
N VAL A 52 -151.34 -36.14 79.84
CA VAL A 52 -150.71 -36.74 78.66
C VAL A 52 -150.98 -38.24 78.58
N LEU A 53 -151.03 -38.96 79.72
CA LEU A 53 -151.44 -40.36 79.72
C LEU A 53 -152.92 -40.54 79.38
N ALA A 54 -153.80 -39.67 79.86
CA ALA A 54 -155.21 -39.66 79.52
C ALA A 54 -155.44 -39.24 78.06
N ASP A 55 -154.64 -38.32 77.51
CA ASP A 55 -154.66 -37.98 76.08
C ASP A 55 -154.09 -39.12 75.22
N ALA A 56 -153.06 -39.83 75.70
CA ALA A 56 -152.52 -41.01 75.03
C ALA A 56 -153.44 -42.24 75.15
N GLU A 57 -154.18 -42.39 76.26
CA GLU A 57 -155.26 -43.37 76.43
C GLU A 57 -156.48 -42.97 75.57
N SER A 58 -156.82 -41.69 75.48
CA SER A 58 -157.83 -41.14 74.56
C SER A 58 -157.47 -41.39 73.09
N LEU A 59 -156.20 -41.26 72.69
CA LEU A 59 -155.68 -41.66 71.37
C LEU A 59 -155.62 -43.18 71.16
N ARG A 60 -155.74 -43.98 72.23
CA ARG A 60 -155.82 -45.46 72.16
C ARG A 60 -157.26 -45.99 72.21
N GLU A 61 -158.20 -45.27 72.85
CA GLU A 61 -159.62 -45.61 72.94
C GLU A 61 -160.47 -44.93 71.84
N SER A 62 -159.94 -43.90 71.17
CA SER A 62 -160.47 -43.46 69.88
C SER A 62 -160.05 -44.45 68.81
N ASP A 63 -160.95 -45.40 68.55
CA ASP A 63 -160.93 -46.38 67.46
C ASP A 63 -161.11 -45.68 66.08
N THR A 64 -160.38 -44.58 65.86
CA THR A 64 -160.13 -44.04 64.53
C THR A 64 -159.01 -44.87 63.94
N GLN A 65 -159.37 -45.85 63.13
CA GLN A 65 -158.45 -46.53 62.23
C GLN A 65 -157.53 -45.48 61.60
N LEU A 66 -156.26 -45.48 61.99
CA LEU A 66 -155.21 -44.80 61.26
C LEU A 66 -155.22 -45.42 59.87
N ASP A 67 -155.78 -44.69 58.92
CA ASP A 67 -155.85 -45.11 57.53
C ASP A 67 -154.41 -45.27 57.04
N ASP A 68 -153.97 -46.52 56.87
CA ASP A 68 -152.63 -46.87 56.35
C ASP A 68 -152.34 -46.13 55.04
N THR A 69 -153.39 -45.74 54.30
CA THR A 69 -153.25 -44.92 53.09
C THR A 69 -152.75 -43.49 53.39
N ALA A 70 -153.10 -42.88 54.53
CA ALA A 70 -152.65 -41.53 54.90
C ALA A 70 -151.18 -41.51 55.33
N VAL A 71 -150.72 -42.54 56.06
CA VAL A 71 -149.30 -42.70 56.44
C VAL A 71 -148.46 -43.03 55.21
N THR A 72 -148.96 -43.88 54.32
CA THR A 72 -148.29 -44.19 53.05
C THR A 72 -148.28 -42.98 52.10
N ALA A 73 -149.32 -42.14 52.12
CA ALA A 73 -149.38 -40.90 51.36
C ALA A 73 -148.39 -39.85 51.89
N LEU A 74 -148.25 -39.72 53.22
CA LEU A 74 -147.26 -38.83 53.83
C LEU A 74 -145.82 -39.33 53.59
N ALA A 75 -145.57 -40.63 53.73
CA ALA A 75 -144.29 -41.24 53.37
C ALA A 75 -143.97 -41.00 51.88
N GLY A 76 -144.94 -41.18 50.99
CA GLY A 76 -144.82 -40.88 49.57
C GLY A 76 -144.68 -39.38 49.24
N GLN A 77 -145.12 -38.47 50.11
CA GLN A 77 -144.86 -37.03 50.01
C GLN A 77 -143.45 -36.68 50.50
N VAL A 78 -143.01 -37.26 51.61
CA VAL A 78 -141.65 -37.10 52.14
C VAL A 78 -140.63 -37.68 51.15
N ASP A 79 -140.86 -38.86 50.58
CA ASP A 79 -139.99 -39.43 49.54
C ASP A 79 -140.01 -38.58 48.27
N ARG A 80 -141.16 -38.05 47.84
CA ARG A 80 -141.22 -37.09 46.72
C ARG A 80 -140.44 -35.80 46.96
N VAL A 81 -140.25 -35.40 48.22
CA VAL A 81 -139.45 -34.21 48.60
C VAL A 81 -137.98 -34.55 48.80
N LEU A 82 -137.67 -35.73 49.37
CA LEU A 82 -136.31 -36.18 49.65
C LEU A 82 -135.59 -36.72 48.41
N GLU A 83 -136.28 -37.30 47.44
CA GLU A 83 -135.65 -37.85 46.24
C GLU A 83 -134.96 -36.77 45.38
N PRO A 84 -135.59 -35.60 45.10
CA PRO A 84 -134.89 -34.47 44.47
C PRO A 84 -133.71 -33.96 45.30
N ALA A 85 -133.82 -33.98 46.64
CA ALA A 85 -132.74 -33.57 47.52
C ALA A 85 -131.55 -34.55 47.47
N ARG A 86 -131.82 -35.87 47.41
CA ARG A 86 -130.79 -36.92 47.21
C ARG A 86 -130.10 -36.77 45.85
N GLY A 87 -130.87 -36.58 44.78
CA GLY A 87 -130.32 -36.32 43.44
C GLY A 87 -129.48 -35.04 43.38
N LEU A 88 -129.87 -33.98 44.10
CA LEU A 88 -129.06 -32.77 44.24
C LEU A 88 -127.76 -33.03 45.02
N VAL A 89 -127.79 -33.82 46.08
CA VAL A 89 -126.57 -34.19 46.81
C VAL A 89 -125.63 -35.03 45.94
N GLU A 90 -126.14 -35.99 45.16
CA GLU A 90 -125.32 -36.80 44.24
C GLU A 90 -124.71 -35.96 43.12
N THR A 91 -125.47 -35.05 42.52
CA THR A 91 -124.96 -34.13 41.49
C THR A 91 -123.95 -33.14 42.08
N LEU A 92 -124.19 -32.54 43.24
CA LEU A 92 -123.21 -31.70 43.94
C LEU A 92 -121.96 -32.47 44.34
N THR A 93 -122.11 -33.73 44.74
CA THR A 93 -120.96 -34.60 45.04
C THR A 93 -120.18 -34.91 43.78
N THR A 94 -120.84 -35.20 42.67
CA THR A 94 -120.19 -35.42 41.36
C THR A 94 -119.48 -34.17 40.87
N LEU A 95 -120.14 -33.01 40.96
CA LEU A 95 -119.54 -31.71 40.62
C LEU A 95 -118.35 -31.38 41.52
N ARG A 96 -118.42 -31.69 42.81
CA ARG A 96 -117.27 -31.56 43.72
C ARG A 96 -116.11 -32.43 43.28
N HIS A 97 -116.34 -33.72 43.00
CA HIS A 97 -115.26 -34.60 42.52
C HIS A 97 -114.71 -34.15 41.16
N GLN A 98 -115.55 -33.63 40.26
CA GLN A 98 -115.11 -33.07 38.98
C GLN A 98 -114.28 -31.80 39.16
N LEU A 99 -114.69 -30.90 40.07
CA LEU A 99 -113.92 -29.71 40.42
C LEU A 99 -112.61 -30.06 41.12
N ASP A 100 -112.61 -31.03 42.04
CA ASP A 100 -111.40 -31.51 42.71
C ASP A 100 -110.45 -32.16 41.70
N ALA A 101 -110.95 -32.97 40.77
CA ALA A 101 -110.15 -33.55 39.69
C ALA A 101 -109.60 -32.48 38.72
N ALA A 102 -110.41 -31.48 38.36
CA ALA A 102 -109.99 -30.40 37.47
C ALA A 102 -108.97 -29.47 38.14
N THR A 103 -109.14 -29.15 39.43
CA THR A 103 -108.20 -28.32 40.18
C THR A 103 -106.89 -29.06 40.43
N THR A 104 -106.92 -30.35 40.77
CA THR A 104 -105.71 -31.16 40.90
C THR A 104 -104.97 -31.28 39.57
N ALA A 105 -105.67 -31.50 38.46
CA ALA A 105 -105.07 -31.50 37.12
C ALA A 105 -104.46 -30.13 36.75
N ALA A 106 -105.18 -29.03 36.96
CA ALA A 106 -104.68 -27.69 36.66
C ALA A 106 -103.47 -27.27 37.53
N LEU A 107 -103.45 -27.70 38.81
CA LEU A 107 -102.29 -27.50 39.67
C LEU A 107 -101.10 -28.34 39.20
N ALA A 108 -101.33 -29.60 38.82
CA ALA A 108 -100.28 -30.45 38.26
C ALA A 108 -99.70 -29.89 36.95
N GLU A 109 -100.55 -29.37 36.05
CA GLU A 109 -100.14 -28.71 34.81
C GLU A 109 -99.34 -27.43 35.09
N ARG A 110 -99.79 -26.60 36.03
CA ARG A 110 -99.04 -25.40 36.45
C ARG A 110 -97.67 -25.78 37.00
N ASP A 111 -97.61 -26.77 37.88
CA ASP A 111 -96.36 -27.19 38.50
C ASP A 111 -95.41 -27.82 37.48
N ALA A 112 -95.93 -28.56 36.50
CA ALA A 112 -95.16 -29.05 35.35
C ALA A 112 -94.62 -27.90 34.49
N ALA A 113 -95.44 -26.90 34.17
CA ALA A 113 -95.01 -25.72 33.40
C ALA A 113 -93.96 -24.89 34.13
N LEU A 114 -94.06 -24.77 35.46
CA LEU A 114 -93.03 -24.13 36.28
C LEU A 114 -91.72 -24.92 36.26
N ALA A 115 -91.78 -26.26 36.38
CA ALA A 115 -90.60 -27.12 36.28
C ALA A 115 -89.91 -27.02 34.91
N GLU A 116 -90.67 -27.01 33.81
CA GLU A 116 -90.14 -26.80 32.46
C GLU A 116 -89.51 -25.41 32.30
N ALA A 117 -90.14 -24.36 32.83
CA ALA A 117 -89.60 -23.01 32.79
C ALA A 117 -88.27 -22.89 33.57
N ASP A 118 -88.16 -23.55 34.71
CA ASP A 118 -86.93 -23.61 35.50
C ASP A 118 -85.83 -24.41 34.79
N GLU A 119 -86.17 -25.55 34.17
CA GLU A 119 -85.22 -26.30 33.34
C GLU A 119 -84.71 -25.46 32.17
N HIS A 120 -85.58 -24.73 31.47
CA HIS A 120 -85.16 -23.80 30.42
C HIS A 120 -84.28 -22.65 30.94
N ARG A 121 -84.52 -22.15 32.15
CA ARG A 121 -83.62 -21.15 32.79
C ARG A 121 -82.25 -21.76 33.08
N LEU A 122 -82.20 -22.99 33.60
CA LEU A 122 -80.95 -23.70 33.87
C LEU A 122 -80.17 -23.97 32.58
N GLN A 123 -80.84 -24.41 31.52
CA GLN A 123 -80.23 -24.63 30.20
C GLN A 123 -79.68 -23.35 29.59
N ARG A 124 -80.43 -22.24 29.65
CA ARG A 124 -79.92 -20.92 29.23
C ARG A 124 -78.72 -20.49 30.06
N GLY A 125 -78.78 -20.64 31.39
CA GLY A 125 -77.66 -20.31 32.27
C GLY A 125 -76.40 -21.12 31.96
N ARG A 126 -76.53 -22.42 31.63
CA ARG A 126 -75.41 -23.26 31.18
C ARG A 126 -74.86 -22.81 29.84
N ALA A 127 -75.73 -22.57 28.86
CA ALA A 127 -75.32 -22.11 27.54
C ALA A 127 -74.61 -20.74 27.58
N ASP A 128 -75.10 -19.81 28.41
CA ASP A 128 -74.47 -18.50 28.61
C ASP A 128 -73.11 -18.62 29.30
N ALA A 129 -72.97 -19.51 30.28
CA ALA A 129 -71.69 -19.79 30.94
C ALA A 129 -70.67 -20.43 29.98
N GLU A 130 -71.11 -21.41 29.18
CA GLU A 130 -70.27 -22.04 28.14
C GLU A 130 -69.84 -21.02 27.07
N ALA A 131 -70.75 -20.15 26.64
CA ALA A 131 -70.44 -19.09 25.68
C ALA A 131 -69.47 -18.05 26.25
N ALA A 132 -69.59 -17.69 27.53
CA ALA A 132 -68.65 -16.82 28.21
C ALA A 132 -67.26 -17.45 28.30
N GLN A 133 -67.18 -18.72 28.70
CA GLN A 133 -65.91 -19.47 28.76
C GLN A 133 -65.27 -19.60 27.37
N ALA A 134 -66.06 -19.86 26.32
CA ALA A 134 -65.55 -19.94 24.96
C ALA A 134 -64.98 -18.60 24.46
N ARG A 135 -65.57 -17.47 24.87
CA ARG A 135 -65.03 -16.13 24.56
C ARG A 135 -63.72 -15.87 25.28
N GLU A 136 -63.64 -16.19 26.58
CA GLU A 136 -62.40 -16.05 27.36
C GLU A 136 -61.26 -16.86 26.75
N VAL A 137 -61.51 -18.13 26.41
CA VAL A 137 -60.53 -19.00 25.74
C VAL A 137 -60.11 -18.44 24.37
N ALA A 138 -61.05 -17.89 23.60
CA ALA A 138 -60.75 -17.29 22.30
C ALA A 138 -59.93 -15.99 22.44
N GLU A 139 -60.23 -15.16 23.44
CA GLU A 139 -59.46 -13.95 23.76
C GLU A 139 -58.04 -14.28 24.20
N ASP A 140 -57.87 -15.28 25.08
CA ASP A 140 -56.55 -15.75 25.51
C ASP A 140 -55.74 -16.31 24.34
N ALA A 141 -56.37 -17.12 23.47
CA ALA A 141 -55.72 -17.64 22.27
C ALA A 141 -55.31 -16.52 21.31
N ALA A 142 -56.15 -15.49 21.15
CA ALA A 142 -55.83 -14.32 20.33
C ALA A 142 -54.67 -13.50 20.92
N GLN A 143 -54.63 -13.33 22.24
CA GLN A 143 -53.52 -12.66 22.93
C GLN A 143 -52.21 -13.44 22.77
N GLN A 144 -52.22 -14.76 22.96
CA GLN A 144 -51.06 -15.62 22.75
C GLN A 144 -50.56 -15.57 21.31
N ALA A 145 -51.47 -15.62 20.32
CA ALA A 145 -51.10 -15.47 18.91
C ALA A 145 -50.47 -14.10 18.61
N ALA A 146 -50.99 -13.02 19.20
CA ALA A 146 -50.43 -11.69 19.05
C ALA A 146 -49.03 -11.57 19.69
N VAL A 147 -48.79 -12.22 20.83
CA VAL A 147 -47.46 -12.30 21.46
C VAL A 147 -46.50 -13.08 20.55
N ALA A 148 -46.91 -14.25 20.06
CA ALA A 148 -46.08 -15.08 19.18
C ALA A 148 -45.68 -14.34 17.89
N GLU A 149 -46.59 -13.59 17.26
CA GLU A 149 -46.26 -12.77 16.09
C GLU A 149 -45.31 -11.60 16.43
N LYS A 150 -45.46 -10.97 17.60
CA LYS A 150 -44.50 -9.96 18.08
C LYS A 150 -43.11 -10.56 18.30
N GLU A 151 -43.02 -11.72 18.92
CA GLU A 151 -41.74 -12.42 19.14
C GLU A 151 -41.08 -12.85 17.83
N LYS A 152 -41.86 -13.41 16.89
CA LYS A 152 -41.38 -13.79 15.56
C LYS A 152 -40.85 -12.60 14.76
N THR A 153 -41.55 -11.46 14.80
CA THR A 153 -41.10 -10.23 14.13
C THR A 153 -39.86 -9.64 14.81
N ALA A 154 -39.76 -9.70 16.14
CA ALA A 154 -38.55 -9.31 16.89
C ALA A 154 -37.35 -10.20 16.53
N ALA A 155 -37.51 -11.53 16.56
CA ALA A 155 -36.47 -12.49 16.20
C ALA A 155 -36.00 -12.33 14.74
N THR A 156 -36.92 -11.99 13.83
CA THR A 156 -36.59 -11.69 12.43
C THR A 156 -35.73 -10.43 12.32
N ARG A 157 -36.09 -9.36 13.04
CA ARG A 157 -35.33 -8.11 13.06
C ARG A 157 -33.94 -8.31 13.66
N GLU A 158 -33.82 -9.04 14.76
CA GLU A 158 -32.54 -9.36 15.40
C GLU A 158 -31.64 -10.14 14.44
N ARG A 159 -32.17 -11.21 13.82
CA ARG A 159 -31.43 -12.00 12.81
C ARG A 159 -30.97 -11.13 11.64
N ASP A 160 -31.80 -10.22 11.17
CA ASP A 160 -31.45 -9.35 10.03
C ASP A 160 -30.41 -8.29 10.42
N GLN A 161 -30.47 -7.77 11.66
CA GLN A 161 -29.43 -6.90 12.23
C GLN A 161 -28.10 -7.65 12.38
N GLU A 162 -28.10 -8.87 12.92
CA GLU A 162 -26.89 -9.70 13.01
C GLU A 162 -26.28 -9.98 11.63
N ARG A 163 -27.13 -10.30 10.63
CA ARG A 163 -26.68 -10.49 9.25
C ARG A 163 -26.09 -9.22 8.66
N ALA A 164 -26.67 -8.06 8.94
CA ALA A 164 -26.15 -6.77 8.49
C ALA A 164 -24.79 -6.46 9.14
N VAL A 165 -24.65 -6.66 10.45
CA VAL A 165 -23.39 -6.48 11.20
C VAL A 165 -22.31 -7.44 10.68
N ARG A 166 -22.64 -8.72 10.46
CA ARG A 166 -21.69 -9.70 9.88
C ARG A 166 -21.24 -9.29 8.48
N LYS A 167 -22.15 -8.84 7.61
CA LYS A 167 -21.80 -8.33 6.28
C LYS A 167 -20.90 -7.10 6.35
N ALA A 168 -21.20 -6.15 7.23
CA ALA A 168 -20.37 -4.96 7.44
C ALA A 168 -18.97 -5.35 7.94
N ALA A 169 -18.86 -6.27 8.90
CA ALA A 169 -17.58 -6.76 9.40
C ALA A 169 -16.74 -7.44 8.31
N VAL A 170 -17.36 -8.28 7.46
CA VAL A 170 -16.68 -8.89 6.31
C VAL A 170 -16.22 -7.84 5.30
N GLN A 171 -17.03 -6.82 5.03
CA GLN A 171 -16.63 -5.73 4.12
C GLN A 171 -15.45 -4.92 4.68
N GLU A 172 -15.45 -4.61 5.98
CA GLU A 172 -14.30 -3.92 6.58
C GLU A 172 -13.05 -4.80 6.60
N GLN A 173 -13.19 -6.10 6.86
CA GLN A 173 -12.09 -7.04 6.75
C GLN A 173 -11.51 -7.06 5.32
N GLN A 174 -12.35 -7.13 4.29
CA GLN A 174 -11.91 -7.09 2.89
C GLN A 174 -11.23 -5.77 2.54
N ARG A 175 -11.71 -4.63 3.07
CA ARG A 175 -11.03 -3.33 2.87
C ARG A 175 -9.67 -3.31 3.54
N ALA A 176 -9.57 -3.81 4.78
CA ALA A 176 -8.31 -3.89 5.51
C ALA A 176 -7.31 -4.82 4.81
N GLU A 177 -7.76 -5.98 4.35
CA GLU A 177 -6.95 -6.92 3.56
C GLU A 177 -6.50 -6.31 2.23
N GLY A 178 -7.39 -5.57 1.55
CA GLY A 178 -7.06 -4.82 0.33
C GLY A 178 -6.02 -3.72 0.57
N GLN A 179 -6.13 -2.98 1.68
CA GLN A 179 -5.13 -1.99 2.09
C GLN A 179 -3.78 -2.65 2.42
N LEU A 180 -3.77 -3.78 3.13
CA LEU A 180 -2.56 -4.54 3.42
C LEU A 180 -1.89 -5.08 2.15
N ALA A 181 -2.68 -5.57 1.19
CA ALA A 181 -2.17 -5.99 -0.12
C ALA A 181 -1.53 -4.81 -0.88
N ALA A 182 -2.21 -3.65 -0.93
CA ALA A 182 -1.65 -2.45 -1.55
C ALA A 182 -0.35 -1.97 -0.90
N VAL A 183 -0.25 -2.02 0.44
CA VAL A 183 0.98 -1.70 1.16
C VAL A 183 2.10 -2.70 0.84
N ARG A 184 1.80 -3.99 0.76
CA ARG A 184 2.78 -5.02 0.37
C ARG A 184 3.29 -4.81 -1.05
N ASP A 185 2.40 -4.48 -1.99
CA ASP A 185 2.78 -4.19 -3.37
C ASP A 185 3.65 -2.94 -3.46
N GLU A 186 3.35 -1.88 -2.69
CA GLU A 186 4.20 -0.69 -2.67
C GLU A 186 5.56 -0.97 -2.05
N LEU A 187 5.62 -1.76 -0.97
CA LEU A 187 6.88 -2.20 -0.37
C LEU A 187 7.72 -3.01 -1.37
N ALA A 188 7.11 -3.90 -2.15
CA ALA A 188 7.81 -4.65 -3.19
C ALA A 188 8.39 -3.72 -4.27
N ARG A 189 7.61 -2.72 -4.73
CA ARG A 189 8.11 -1.72 -5.70
C ARG A 189 9.22 -0.84 -5.13
N VAL A 190 9.17 -0.51 -3.84
CA VAL A 190 10.23 0.25 -3.18
C VAL A 190 11.49 -0.60 -3.02
N ALA A 191 11.35 -1.88 -2.68
CA ALA A 191 12.47 -2.81 -2.63
C ALA A 191 13.16 -2.96 -4.00
N GLU A 192 12.38 -3.15 -5.08
CA GLU A 192 12.91 -3.20 -6.46
C GLU A 192 13.62 -1.89 -6.86
N ARG A 193 13.04 -0.74 -6.49
CA ARG A 193 13.70 0.58 -6.66
C ARG A 193 15.00 0.70 -5.85
N ALA A 194 15.06 0.13 -4.66
CA ALA A 194 16.27 0.12 -3.85
C ALA A 194 17.34 -0.81 -4.44
N GLU A 195 16.97 -2.01 -4.89
CA GLU A 195 17.87 -2.96 -5.55
C GLU A 195 18.42 -2.42 -6.88
N SER A 196 17.59 -1.78 -7.69
CA SER A 196 18.06 -1.11 -8.91
C SER A 196 19.00 0.06 -8.60
N ALA A 197 18.74 0.83 -7.55
CA ALA A 197 19.64 1.91 -7.11
C ALA A 197 20.99 1.38 -6.60
N THR A 198 21.01 0.26 -5.85
CA THR A 198 22.26 -0.37 -5.40
C THR A 198 23.04 -0.98 -6.56
N ALA A 199 22.36 -1.58 -7.54
CA ALA A 199 22.99 -2.06 -8.77
C ALA A 199 23.65 -0.91 -9.55
N LEU A 200 22.93 0.19 -9.79
CA LEU A 200 23.47 1.40 -10.44
C LEU A 200 24.64 2.01 -9.66
N ALA A 201 24.58 2.01 -8.33
CA ALA A 201 25.70 2.47 -7.50
C ALA A 201 26.92 1.55 -7.65
N GLY A 202 26.72 0.23 -7.72
CA GLY A 202 27.75 -0.76 -8.02
C GLY A 202 28.39 -0.54 -9.39
N GLU A 203 27.60 -0.38 -10.44
CA GLU A 203 28.07 -0.08 -11.80
C GLU A 203 28.89 1.22 -11.84
N ARG A 204 28.42 2.29 -11.18
CA ARG A 204 29.16 3.54 -11.06
C ARG A 204 30.48 3.36 -10.31
N ALA A 205 30.49 2.61 -9.21
CA ALA A 205 31.71 2.33 -8.46
C ALA A 205 32.74 1.57 -9.32
N THR A 206 32.31 0.56 -10.09
CA THR A 206 33.20 -0.15 -11.02
C THR A 206 33.72 0.77 -12.12
N THR A 207 32.87 1.64 -12.69
CA THR A 207 33.27 2.61 -13.72
C THR A 207 34.30 3.60 -13.18
N ILE A 208 34.08 4.13 -11.96
CA ILE A 208 35.04 5.02 -11.29
C ILE A 208 36.37 4.30 -11.04
N ALA A 209 36.34 3.05 -10.58
CA ALA A 209 37.56 2.25 -10.38
C ALA A 209 38.34 2.08 -11.69
N THR A 210 37.66 1.69 -12.78
CA THR A 210 38.27 1.58 -14.12
C THR A 210 38.88 2.89 -14.58
N LEU A 211 38.12 3.99 -14.55
CA LEU A 211 38.62 5.32 -14.94
C LEU A 211 39.79 5.79 -14.07
N THR A 212 39.79 5.44 -12.77
CA THR A 212 40.91 5.74 -11.87
C THR A 212 42.15 4.95 -12.26
N THR A 213 42.01 3.68 -12.64
CA THR A 213 43.14 2.87 -13.13
C THR A 213 43.66 3.35 -14.48
N GLU A 214 42.78 3.74 -15.40
CA GLU A 214 43.16 4.34 -16.69
C GLU A 214 43.87 5.69 -16.50
N LEU A 215 43.38 6.53 -15.57
CA LEU A 215 44.03 7.79 -15.21
C LEU A 215 45.42 7.55 -14.61
N ALA A 216 45.58 6.53 -13.76
CA ALA A 216 46.89 6.17 -13.23
C ALA A 216 47.83 5.69 -14.35
N ALA A 217 47.36 4.81 -15.24
CA ALA A 217 48.15 4.32 -16.38
C ALA A 217 48.58 5.45 -17.33
N THR A 218 47.67 6.37 -17.66
CA THR A 218 47.98 7.54 -18.51
C THR A 218 48.97 8.49 -17.85
N ARG A 219 48.91 8.67 -16.53
CA ARG A 219 49.93 9.44 -15.78
C ARG A 219 51.31 8.78 -15.87
N THR A 220 51.40 7.47 -15.69
CA THR A 220 52.67 6.74 -15.83
C THR A 220 53.23 6.88 -17.25
N VAL A 221 52.41 6.71 -18.29
CA VAL A 221 52.85 6.91 -19.69
C VAL A 221 53.35 8.35 -19.92
N LEU A 222 52.67 9.35 -19.36
CA LEU A 222 53.08 10.75 -19.48
C LEU A 222 54.42 11.02 -18.76
N GLU A 223 54.65 10.42 -17.60
CA GLU A 223 55.91 10.49 -16.86
C GLU A 223 57.05 9.83 -17.65
N ASP A 224 56.79 8.67 -18.26
CA ASP A 224 57.76 7.98 -19.12
C ASP A 224 58.10 8.79 -20.39
N GLU A 225 57.11 9.42 -21.03
CA GLU A 225 57.34 10.31 -22.17
C GLU A 225 58.12 11.57 -21.77
N ARG A 226 57.83 12.15 -20.59
CA ARG A 226 58.62 13.26 -20.03
C ARG A 226 60.06 12.84 -19.76
N GLY A 227 60.28 11.65 -19.18
CA GLY A 227 61.60 11.08 -18.98
C GLY A 227 62.35 10.89 -20.30
N ARG A 228 61.70 10.29 -21.31
CA ARG A 228 62.25 10.15 -22.66
C ARG A 228 62.59 11.49 -23.31
N GLY A 229 61.75 12.51 -23.12
CA GLY A 229 61.98 13.88 -23.58
C GLY A 229 63.18 14.54 -22.91
N GLN A 230 63.35 14.36 -21.59
CA GLN A 230 64.51 14.82 -20.83
C GLN A 230 65.79 14.10 -21.29
N ASP A 231 65.75 12.77 -21.47
CA ASP A 231 66.89 12.02 -21.99
C ASP A 231 67.27 12.46 -23.42
N ALA A 232 66.27 12.71 -24.26
CA ALA A 232 66.49 13.24 -25.61
C ALA A 232 67.10 14.64 -25.58
N SER A 233 66.65 15.53 -24.68
CA SER A 233 67.23 16.87 -24.54
C SER A 233 68.66 16.83 -24.03
N VAL A 234 68.98 15.96 -23.07
CA VAL A 234 70.36 15.73 -22.60
C VAL A 234 71.24 15.19 -23.73
N ARG A 235 70.75 14.23 -24.53
CA ARG A 235 71.48 13.72 -25.70
C ARG A 235 71.70 14.80 -26.76
N ALA A 236 70.70 15.63 -27.03
CA ALA A 236 70.82 16.74 -27.97
C ALA A 236 71.85 17.77 -27.48
N ALA A 237 71.80 18.16 -26.20
CA ALA A 237 72.78 19.05 -25.58
C ALA A 237 74.20 18.48 -25.61
N ALA A 238 74.35 17.17 -25.37
CA ALA A 238 75.63 16.50 -25.50
C ALA A 238 76.13 16.45 -26.96
N ALA A 239 75.22 16.32 -27.94
CA ALA A 239 75.57 16.35 -29.35
C ALA A 239 75.99 17.75 -29.81
N THR A 240 75.29 18.82 -29.40
CA THR A 240 75.71 20.20 -29.66
C THR A 240 77.06 20.51 -29.01
N ALA A 241 77.27 20.13 -27.74
CA ALA A 241 78.56 20.32 -27.09
C ALA A 241 79.70 19.58 -27.82
N ARG A 242 79.45 18.39 -28.37
CA ARG A 242 80.43 17.67 -29.20
C ARG A 242 80.68 18.36 -30.54
N ALA A 243 79.64 18.93 -31.15
CA ALA A 243 79.76 19.67 -32.40
C ALA A 243 80.58 20.95 -32.19
N GLU A 244 80.29 21.74 -31.15
CA GLU A 244 81.08 22.91 -30.75
C GLU A 244 82.53 22.52 -30.42
N ALA A 245 82.76 21.42 -29.71
CA ALA A 245 84.10 20.90 -29.45
C ALA A 245 84.82 20.39 -30.72
N ALA A 246 84.09 19.97 -31.76
CA ALA A 246 84.66 19.58 -33.04
C ALA A 246 84.99 20.83 -33.89
N GLU A 247 84.12 21.83 -33.89
CA GLU A 247 84.31 23.12 -34.56
C GLU A 247 85.52 23.86 -34.00
N THR A 248 85.62 24.01 -32.68
CA THR A 248 86.81 24.60 -32.02
C THR A 248 88.11 23.84 -32.34
N ARG A 249 88.06 22.50 -32.44
CA ARG A 249 89.21 21.71 -32.88
C ARG A 249 89.53 21.94 -34.36
N ALA A 250 88.54 22.05 -35.22
CA ALA A 250 88.72 22.34 -36.64
C ALA A 250 89.31 23.74 -36.86
N GLU A 251 88.81 24.75 -36.13
CA GLU A 251 89.37 26.10 -36.12
C GLU A 251 90.83 26.10 -35.64
N ALA A 252 91.13 25.40 -34.55
CA ALA A 252 92.50 25.28 -34.05
C ALA A 252 93.44 24.58 -35.05
N VAL A 253 92.96 23.56 -35.78
CA VAL A 253 93.72 22.92 -36.86
C VAL A 253 93.89 23.85 -38.05
N SER A 254 92.86 24.61 -38.44
CA SER A 254 92.96 25.61 -39.51
C SER A 254 93.98 26.69 -39.17
N GLN A 255 93.91 27.25 -37.95
CA GLN A 255 94.88 28.24 -37.47
C GLN A 255 96.31 27.70 -37.47
N LYS A 256 96.52 26.43 -37.06
CA LYS A 256 97.83 25.77 -37.15
C LYS A 256 98.30 25.59 -38.59
N LEU A 257 97.40 25.22 -39.50
CA LEU A 257 97.71 25.08 -40.92
C LEU A 257 98.06 26.42 -41.57
N ASP A 258 97.32 27.48 -41.24
CA ASP A 258 97.57 28.82 -41.75
C ASP A 258 98.88 29.39 -41.19
N ALA A 259 99.17 29.19 -39.90
CA ALA A 259 100.47 29.51 -39.31
C ALA A 259 101.62 28.75 -39.99
N ALA A 260 101.45 27.45 -40.27
CA ALA A 260 102.44 26.66 -40.99
C ALA A 260 102.63 27.12 -42.45
N ARG A 261 101.55 27.56 -43.12
CA ARG A 261 101.62 28.17 -44.46
C ARG A 261 102.36 29.50 -44.44
N GLU A 262 102.10 30.35 -43.46
CA GLU A 262 102.82 31.61 -43.29
C GLU A 262 104.30 31.38 -42.99
N GLU A 263 104.63 30.42 -42.14
CA GLU A 263 106.01 30.06 -41.82
C GLU A 263 106.73 29.48 -43.06
N HIS A 264 106.06 28.62 -43.83
CA HIS A 264 106.58 28.11 -45.09
C HIS A 264 106.74 29.22 -46.14
N ALA A 265 105.81 30.18 -46.20
CA ALA A 265 105.91 31.34 -47.09
C ALA A 265 107.10 32.23 -46.70
N LYS A 266 107.30 32.50 -45.40
CA LYS A 266 108.48 33.21 -44.88
C LYS A 266 109.77 32.48 -45.19
N ALA A 267 109.84 31.17 -44.95
CA ALA A 267 111.01 30.36 -45.27
C ALA A 267 111.33 30.37 -46.78
N ARG A 268 110.29 30.35 -47.63
CA ARG A 268 110.45 30.46 -49.09
C ARG A 268 110.93 31.85 -49.51
N GLN A 269 110.41 32.90 -48.89
CA GLN A 269 110.84 34.28 -49.11
C GLN A 269 112.32 34.44 -48.72
N GLU A 270 112.71 34.00 -47.52
CA GLU A 270 114.10 34.04 -47.06
C GLU A 270 115.05 33.19 -47.91
N ALA A 271 114.58 32.09 -48.47
CA ALA A 271 115.35 31.29 -49.42
C ALA A 271 115.52 32.00 -50.77
N ALA A 272 114.48 32.69 -51.24
CA ALA A 272 114.53 33.52 -52.44
C ALA A 272 115.46 34.72 -52.26
N ASP A 273 115.39 35.42 -51.13
CA ASP A 273 116.26 36.55 -50.78
C ASP A 273 117.73 36.11 -50.68
N ARG A 274 117.99 34.94 -50.08
CA ARG A 274 119.34 34.33 -50.05
C ARG A 274 119.84 34.00 -51.45
N ALA A 275 119.02 33.38 -52.28
CA ALA A 275 119.38 33.07 -53.67
C ALA A 275 119.64 34.34 -54.50
N GLN A 276 118.88 35.40 -54.26
CA GLN A 276 119.09 36.69 -54.91
C GLN A 276 120.39 37.37 -54.44
N ALA A 277 120.66 37.38 -53.13
CA ALA A 277 121.92 37.92 -52.59
C ALA A 277 123.15 37.15 -53.11
N ASP A 278 123.05 35.82 -53.25
CA ASP A 278 124.11 35.01 -53.84
C ASP A 278 124.29 35.28 -55.35
N ALA A 279 123.20 35.48 -56.09
CA ALA A 279 123.25 35.87 -57.50
C ALA A 279 123.87 37.26 -57.70
N GLU A 280 123.57 38.22 -56.82
CA GLU A 280 124.15 39.57 -56.81
C GLU A 280 125.65 39.54 -56.48
N ARG A 281 126.08 38.71 -55.51
CA ARG A 281 127.51 38.48 -55.24
C ARG A 281 128.23 37.86 -56.42
N LEU A 282 127.63 36.88 -57.08
CA LEU A 282 128.21 36.23 -58.26
C LEU A 282 128.33 37.20 -59.43
N ARG A 283 127.34 38.10 -59.63
CA ARG A 283 127.42 39.18 -60.63
C ARG A 283 128.53 40.18 -60.29
N ALA A 284 128.59 40.69 -59.06
CA ALA A 284 129.63 41.61 -58.62
C ALA A 284 131.05 41.00 -58.77
N GLY A 285 131.20 39.72 -58.42
CA GLY A 285 132.45 38.99 -58.61
C GLY A 285 132.78 38.66 -60.07
N PHE A 286 131.80 38.67 -60.97
CA PHE A 286 132.01 38.56 -62.42
C PHE A 286 132.45 39.89 -63.01
N ASP A 287 131.78 41.00 -62.65
CA ASP A 287 132.10 42.35 -63.09
C ASP A 287 133.50 42.78 -62.65
N GLN A 288 133.90 42.44 -61.42
CA GLN A 288 135.25 42.70 -60.93
C GLN A 288 136.32 41.95 -61.75
N ARG A 289 136.09 40.66 -62.05
CA ARG A 289 137.02 39.85 -62.87
C ARG A 289 137.09 40.36 -64.32
N PHE A 290 135.99 40.86 -64.84
CA PHE A 290 135.95 41.48 -66.17
C PHE A 290 136.75 42.79 -66.22
N ALA A 291 136.65 43.64 -65.20
CA ALA A 291 137.42 44.86 -65.09
C ALA A 291 138.94 44.59 -64.94
N GLU A 292 139.31 43.59 -64.14
CA GLU A 292 140.71 43.14 -64.01
C GLU A 292 141.28 42.59 -65.32
N ALA A 293 140.48 41.83 -66.08
CA ALA A 293 140.87 41.34 -67.40
C ALA A 293 141.01 42.47 -68.44
N GLN A 294 140.16 43.50 -68.41
CA GLN A 294 140.30 44.68 -69.27
C GLN A 294 141.55 45.49 -68.94
N LEU A 295 141.87 45.70 -67.66
CA LEU A 295 143.10 46.40 -67.24
C LEU A 295 144.37 45.65 -67.64
N SER A 296 144.37 44.32 -67.48
CA SER A 296 145.44 43.43 -67.96
C SER A 296 145.61 43.53 -69.48
N HIS A 297 144.50 43.54 -70.22
CA HIS A 297 144.54 43.67 -71.68
C HIS A 297 145.07 45.04 -72.12
N GLU A 298 144.64 46.12 -71.48
CA GLU A 298 145.15 47.47 -71.76
C GLU A 298 146.64 47.64 -71.45
N GLN A 299 147.14 47.02 -70.37
CA GLN A 299 148.57 46.99 -70.06
C GLN A 299 149.36 46.19 -71.10
N THR A 300 148.80 45.08 -71.59
CA THR A 300 149.43 44.26 -72.63
C THR A 300 149.52 45.02 -73.96
N VAL A 301 148.46 45.76 -74.33
CA VAL A 301 148.44 46.58 -75.55
C VAL A 301 149.41 47.77 -75.43
N ARG A 302 149.50 48.43 -74.27
CA ARG A 302 150.49 49.50 -74.03
C ARG A 302 151.93 48.98 -74.13
N SER A 303 152.23 47.86 -73.48
CA SER A 303 153.54 47.20 -73.55
C SER A 303 153.91 46.80 -74.98
N MET A 304 152.97 46.23 -75.73
CA MET A 304 153.20 45.94 -77.15
C MET A 304 153.50 47.22 -77.94
N HIS A 305 152.71 48.29 -77.78
CA HIS A 305 152.89 49.53 -78.53
C HIS A 305 154.25 50.21 -78.26
N GLU A 306 154.74 50.14 -77.02
CA GLU A 306 156.08 50.59 -76.62
C GLU A 306 157.18 49.74 -77.27
N THR A 307 157.02 48.42 -77.33
CA THR A 307 157.99 47.55 -78.03
C THR A 307 158.00 47.77 -79.55
N THR A 308 156.85 48.01 -80.20
CA THR A 308 156.81 48.28 -81.64
C THR A 308 157.42 49.64 -82.00
N THR A 309 157.23 50.66 -81.15
CA THR A 309 157.87 51.97 -81.35
C THR A 309 159.37 51.92 -81.12
N HIS A 310 159.84 51.13 -80.14
CA HIS A 310 161.26 50.90 -79.90
C HIS A 310 161.94 50.17 -81.07
N LEU A 311 161.35 49.06 -81.55
CA LEU A 311 161.86 48.33 -82.71
C LEU A 311 161.83 49.17 -83.99
N GLY A 312 160.83 50.03 -84.18
CA GLY A 312 160.77 50.98 -85.30
C GLY A 312 161.82 52.10 -85.21
N ALA A 313 162.26 52.48 -84.02
CA ALA A 313 163.37 53.42 -83.83
C ALA A 313 164.72 52.74 -84.12
N GLU A 314 164.91 51.50 -83.68
CA GLU A 314 166.11 50.71 -83.96
C GLU A 314 166.28 50.42 -85.45
N LEU A 315 165.20 50.05 -86.15
CA LEU A 315 165.22 49.79 -87.59
C LEU A 315 165.70 51.02 -88.37
N ARG A 316 165.15 52.21 -88.07
CA ARG A 316 165.56 53.48 -88.70
C ARG A 316 167.01 53.85 -88.40
N ALA A 317 167.50 53.55 -87.20
CA ALA A 317 168.90 53.77 -86.83
C ALA A 317 169.85 52.81 -87.58
N THR A 318 169.42 51.58 -87.87
CA THR A 318 170.21 50.62 -88.67
C THR A 318 170.22 50.93 -90.16
N THR A 319 169.10 51.39 -90.74
CA THR A 319 169.07 51.84 -92.16
C THR A 319 169.93 53.08 -92.37
N ALA A 320 169.88 54.06 -91.47
CA ALA A 320 170.73 55.26 -91.56
C ALA A 320 172.24 54.95 -91.49
N ARG A 321 172.64 53.88 -90.78
CA ARG A 321 174.04 53.41 -90.75
C ARG A 321 174.44 52.68 -92.03
N ALA A 322 173.51 51.94 -92.63
CA ALA A 322 173.72 51.28 -93.92
C ALA A 322 173.89 52.30 -95.05
N ASP A 323 173.03 53.33 -95.10
CA ASP A 323 173.11 54.39 -96.12
C ASP A 323 174.40 55.23 -95.99
N ALA A 324 174.85 55.49 -94.76
CA ALA A 324 176.12 56.19 -94.50
C ALA A 324 177.35 55.36 -94.89
N ALA A 325 177.28 54.03 -94.78
CA ALA A 325 178.34 53.13 -95.24
C ALA A 325 178.39 53.04 -96.77
N ASP A 326 177.24 53.04 -97.43
CA ASP A 326 177.11 52.94 -98.89
C ASP A 326 177.56 54.24 -99.59
N HIS A 327 177.29 55.40 -98.98
CA HIS A 327 177.85 56.68 -99.44
C HIS A 327 179.38 56.75 -99.32
N ARG A 328 179.95 56.22 -98.23
CA ARG A 328 181.40 56.18 -98.04
C ARG A 328 182.09 55.22 -99.02
N LEU A 329 181.48 54.07 -99.32
CA LEU A 329 181.98 53.13 -100.34
C LEU A 329 181.91 53.73 -101.75
N SER A 330 180.86 54.50 -102.06
CA SER A 330 180.73 55.20 -103.34
C SER A 330 181.79 56.30 -103.52
N GLN A 331 182.11 57.05 -102.46
CA GLN A 331 183.15 58.07 -102.47
C GLN A 331 184.57 57.49 -102.63
N VAL A 332 184.86 56.35 -101.98
CA VAL A 332 186.13 55.62 -102.16
C VAL A 332 186.26 55.09 -103.60
N ARG A 333 185.15 54.65 -104.20
CA ARG A 333 185.12 54.12 -105.57
C ARG A 333 185.32 55.19 -106.65
N VAL A 334 184.92 56.44 -106.38
CA VAL A 334 185.17 57.59 -107.26
C VAL A 334 186.62 58.11 -107.11
N ALA A 335 187.14 58.16 -105.88
CA ALA A 335 188.54 58.52 -105.63
C ALA A 335 189.56 57.52 -106.23
N LEU A 336 189.15 56.27 -106.44
CA LEU A 336 189.94 55.23 -107.13
C LEU A 336 189.85 55.28 -108.67
N LYS A 337 188.95 56.09 -109.24
CA LYS A 337 188.75 56.20 -110.71
C LYS A 337 189.55 57.33 -111.37
N ASP A 338 189.94 58.35 -110.61
CA ASP A 338 190.62 59.55 -111.14
C ASP A 338 192.12 59.63 -110.79
N HIS A 339 192.72 58.52 -110.34
CA HIS A 339 194.17 58.39 -110.14
C HIS A 339 194.80 57.58 -111.28
N GLU A 340 195.66 58.22 -112.07
CA GLU A 340 196.40 57.74 -113.28
C GLU A 340 197.41 56.60 -113.02
N GLY A 341 197.08 55.63 -112.17
CA GLY A 341 198.00 54.56 -111.76
C GLY A 341 197.51 53.13 -112.00
N LEU A 342 196.30 52.93 -112.53
CA LEU A 342 195.73 51.59 -112.76
C LEU A 342 196.11 51.00 -114.13
N GLU A 343 197.32 51.31 -114.60
CA GLU A 343 198.05 50.58 -115.65
C GLU A 343 199.20 49.71 -115.10
N THR A 344 199.63 49.84 -113.84
CA THR A 344 200.70 48.98 -113.28
C THR A 344 200.21 47.73 -112.53
N LEU A 345 198.90 47.52 -112.36
CA LEU A 345 198.31 46.31 -111.74
C LEU A 345 197.48 45.45 -112.69
N LYS A 346 197.51 45.74 -114.01
CA LYS A 346 196.68 45.01 -114.98
C LYS A 346 197.27 43.66 -115.37
N GLN A 347 198.55 43.57 -115.67
CA GLN A 347 199.06 42.38 -116.36
C GLN A 347 200.55 42.09 -116.09
N LEU A 348 200.98 42.40 -114.85
CA LEU A 348 201.60 41.35 -114.01
C LEU A 348 200.66 40.13 -113.83
N LEU A 349 199.37 40.29 -114.11
CA LEU A 349 198.34 39.27 -114.35
C LEU A 349 198.44 38.50 -115.68
N ASP A 350 199.50 38.65 -116.51
CA ASP A 350 199.85 37.60 -117.50
C ASP A 350 201.35 37.52 -117.81
N GLN A 351 202.20 38.51 -117.46
CA GLN A 351 203.66 38.39 -117.55
C GLN A 351 204.43 39.16 -116.44
N GLY A 352 204.95 38.61 -115.33
CA GLY A 352 204.87 37.26 -114.75
C GLY A 352 204.93 36.03 -115.66
N ALA A 353 205.54 36.00 -116.85
CA ALA A 353 206.84 36.50 -117.31
C ALA A 353 207.33 37.87 -116.83
N GLU A 354 208.16 38.02 -115.81
CA GLU A 354 209.21 37.18 -115.28
C GLU A 354 209.75 37.98 -114.08
N ARG A 355 210.02 37.31 -112.95
CA ARG A 355 210.70 37.81 -111.72
C ARG A 355 209.86 38.62 -110.70
N ALA A 356 209.28 37.91 -109.74
CA ALA A 356 209.47 38.07 -108.28
C ALA A 356 208.48 37.17 -107.55
#